data_AF-A0A937NB99-F1
#
_entry.id   AF-A0A937NB99-F1
#
_cell.length_a   1.000
_cell.length_b   1.000
_cell.length_c   1.000
_cell.angle_alpha   90.00
_cell.angle_beta   90.00
_cell.angle_gamma   90.00
#
_symmetry.space_group_name_H-M   'P 1'
#
loop_
_entity.id
_entity.type
_entity.pdbx_description
1 polymer ?
#
loop_
_entity_poly.entity_id
_entity_poly.type
_entity_poly.pdbx_seq_one_letter_code
_entity_poly.pdbx_strand_id
1 'polypeptide(L)'
;MKRRYLAILFAVLLCAAAGASYLAWSAHRALVVSHTAVFGKIATEWVTMYVDEHDGRWPRSWDALLDCRSPPVFRNHDPAETIDTLKTVVTIDFQVDSRKIASESVRQFDAIRPIDGHAVDHREYWGVATLIDTIRNYHGTGRADSPARPTPHAR
;
A
#
# COMPACT_ATOMS: atom_id res chain seq x y z
N MET A 1 0.11 -59.48 -5.46
CA MET A 1 1.13 -58.44 -5.19
C MET A 1 0.98 -57.18 -6.07
N LYS A 2 0.84 -57.27 -7.40
CA LYS A 2 0.80 -56.11 -8.33
C LYS A 2 -0.20 -54.98 -7.96
N ARG A 3 -1.42 -55.31 -7.48
CA ARG A 3 -2.44 -54.31 -7.09
C ARG A 3 -2.02 -53.42 -5.90
N ARG A 4 -1.25 -53.96 -4.94
CA ARG A 4 -0.77 -53.18 -3.77
C ARG A 4 0.34 -52.20 -4.16
N TYR A 5 1.24 -52.61 -5.05
CA TYR A 5 2.28 -51.73 -5.59
C TYR A 5 1.72 -50.57 -6.40
N LEU A 6 0.71 -50.84 -7.24
CA LEU A 6 0.02 -49.78 -7.99
C LEU A 6 -0.66 -48.77 -7.07
N ALA A 7 -1.31 -49.23 -6.00
CA ALA A 7 -1.94 -48.35 -5.02
C ALA A 7 -0.91 -47.46 -4.29
N ILE A 8 0.24 -48.04 -3.90
CA ILE A 8 1.33 -47.28 -3.25
C ILE A 8 1.91 -46.24 -4.21
N LEU A 9 2.20 -46.62 -5.45
CA LEU A 9 2.76 -45.70 -6.45
C LEU A 9 1.79 -44.56 -6.77
N PHE A 10 0.50 -44.84 -6.87
CA PHE A 10 -0.53 -43.82 -7.06
C PHE A 10 -0.62 -42.86 -5.87
N ALA A 11 -0.56 -43.38 -4.63
CA ALA A 11 -0.54 -42.55 -3.43
C ALA A 11 0.69 -41.62 -3.37
N VAL A 12 1.87 -42.12 -3.73
CA VAL A 12 3.10 -41.31 -3.80
C VAL A 12 2.96 -40.20 -4.86
N LEU A 13 2.42 -40.51 -6.04
CA LEU A 13 2.19 -39.52 -7.09
C LEU A 13 1.19 -38.44 -6.67
N LEU A 14 0.11 -38.83 -5.99
CA LEU A 14 -0.87 -37.86 -5.46
C LEU A 14 -0.25 -36.94 -4.40
N CYS A 15 0.53 -37.49 -3.47
CA CYS A 15 1.23 -36.69 -2.47
C CYS A 15 2.23 -35.73 -3.11
N ALA A 16 2.97 -36.17 -4.13
CA ALA A 16 3.89 -35.31 -4.87
C ALA A 16 3.15 -34.19 -5.61
N ALA A 17 2.03 -34.50 -6.27
CA ALA A 17 1.22 -33.51 -6.97
C ALA A 17 0.58 -32.48 -6.02
N ALA A 18 0.06 -32.92 -4.87
CA ALA A 18 -0.48 -32.05 -3.84
C ALA A 18 0.62 -31.14 -3.25
N GLY A 19 1.81 -31.70 -2.97
CA GLY A 19 2.95 -30.93 -2.49
C GLY A 19 3.41 -29.87 -3.50
N ALA A 20 3.54 -30.22 -4.77
CA ALA A 20 3.88 -29.27 -5.84
C ALA A 20 2.82 -28.17 -5.98
N SER A 21 1.54 -28.53 -5.91
CA SER A 21 0.43 -27.55 -5.98
C SER A 21 0.45 -26.58 -4.80
N TYR A 22 0.70 -27.06 -3.59
CA TYR A 22 0.82 -26.22 -2.40
C TYR A 22 2.01 -25.26 -2.49
N LEU A 23 3.17 -25.73 -2.97
CA LEU A 23 4.35 -24.89 -3.17
C LEU A 23 4.13 -23.83 -4.25
N ALA A 24 3.48 -24.17 -5.36
CA ALA A 24 3.15 -23.21 -6.41
C ALA A 24 2.17 -22.14 -5.89
N TRP A 25 1.14 -22.55 -5.14
CA TRP A 25 0.18 -21.64 -4.54
C TRP A 25 0.82 -20.71 -3.51
N SER A 26 1.69 -21.23 -2.63
CA SER A 26 2.37 -20.43 -1.61
C SER A 26 3.38 -19.45 -2.22
N ALA A 27 4.14 -19.87 -3.25
CA ALA A 27 5.04 -18.99 -3.98
C ALA A 27 4.28 -17.87 -4.70
N HIS A 28 3.17 -18.20 -5.37
CA HIS A 28 2.32 -17.19 -6.00
C HIS A 28 1.76 -16.19 -4.96
N ARG A 29 1.25 -16.68 -3.83
CA ARG A 29 0.77 -15.83 -2.73
C ARG A 29 1.86 -14.90 -2.19
N ALA A 30 3.07 -15.41 -1.98
CA ALA A 30 4.19 -14.61 -1.52
C ALA A 30 4.52 -13.48 -2.52
N LEU A 31 4.55 -13.79 -3.82
CA LEU A 31 4.81 -12.80 -4.87
C LEU A 31 3.72 -11.71 -4.93
N VAL A 32 2.44 -12.09 -4.90
CA VAL A 32 1.34 -11.11 -4.92
C VAL A 32 1.38 -10.23 -3.67
N VAL A 33 1.59 -10.81 -2.49
CA VAL A 33 1.69 -10.04 -1.24
C VAL A 33 2.85 -9.05 -1.28
N SER A 34 4.03 -9.47 -1.74
CA SER A 34 5.18 -8.56 -1.88
C SER A 34 4.91 -7.45 -2.89
N HIS A 35 4.29 -7.77 -4.03
CA HIS A 35 3.92 -6.80 -5.05
C HIS A 35 2.93 -5.75 -4.50
N THR A 36 1.80 -6.20 -3.95
CA THR A 36 0.79 -5.34 -3.34
C THR A 36 1.37 -4.51 -2.19
N ALA A 37 2.30 -5.06 -1.39
CA ALA A 37 2.95 -4.33 -0.31
C ALA A 37 3.84 -3.18 -0.81
N VAL A 38 4.65 -3.43 -1.85
CA VAL A 38 5.54 -2.41 -2.42
C VAL A 38 4.72 -1.28 -3.04
N PHE A 39 3.72 -1.61 -3.85
CA PHE A 39 2.90 -0.59 -4.50
C PHE A 39 1.97 0.14 -3.53
N GLY A 40 1.44 -0.54 -2.51
CA GLY A 40 0.71 0.11 -1.43
C GLY A 40 1.55 1.12 -0.68
N LYS A 41 2.81 0.78 -0.38
CA LYS A 41 3.77 1.72 0.20
C LYS A 41 4.02 2.92 -0.71
N ILE A 42 4.25 2.70 -2.01
CA ILE A 42 4.43 3.80 -2.98
C ILE A 42 3.20 4.71 -3.01
N ALA A 43 1.98 4.15 -3.05
CA ALA A 43 0.75 4.94 -3.01
C ALA A 43 0.68 5.82 -1.75
N THR A 44 0.95 5.26 -0.57
CA THR A 44 0.94 6.01 0.70
C THR A 44 2.03 7.08 0.74
N GLU A 45 3.25 6.79 0.26
CA GLU A 45 4.32 7.78 0.15
C GLU A 45 3.95 8.93 -0.80
N TRP A 46 3.29 8.62 -1.91
CA TRP A 46 2.87 9.61 -2.90
C TRP A 46 1.77 10.52 -2.35
N VAL A 47 0.78 9.94 -1.67
CA VAL A 47 -0.25 10.72 -0.97
C VAL A 47 0.35 11.55 0.16
N THR A 48 1.33 11.01 0.90
CA THR A 48 2.04 11.76 1.96
C THR A 48 2.74 12.98 1.36
N MET A 49 3.43 12.81 0.23
CA MET A 49 4.07 13.90 -0.49
C MET A 49 3.06 14.93 -0.99
N TYR A 50 1.94 14.49 -1.57
CA TYR A 50 0.88 15.39 -2.01
C TYR A 50 0.34 16.22 -0.83
N VAL A 51 0.05 15.59 0.31
CA VAL A 51 -0.42 16.28 1.52
C VAL A 51 0.62 17.30 1.99
N ASP A 52 1.91 16.96 1.95
CA ASP A 52 3.00 17.85 2.35
C ASP A 52 3.13 19.07 1.40
N GLU A 53 3.10 18.83 0.09
CA GLU A 53 3.26 19.85 -0.95
C GLU A 53 2.01 20.74 -1.14
N HIS A 54 0.83 20.27 -0.71
CA HIS A 54 -0.45 20.97 -0.87
C HIS A 54 -1.12 21.38 0.45
N ASP A 55 -0.32 21.68 1.48
CA ASP A 55 -0.76 22.28 2.75
C ASP A 55 -1.80 21.43 3.52
N GLY A 56 -1.59 20.12 3.58
CA GLY A 56 -2.46 19.20 4.30
C GLY A 56 -3.69 18.75 3.52
N ARG A 57 -3.85 19.15 2.25
CA ARG A 57 -5.00 18.77 1.43
C ARG A 57 -4.92 17.29 1.01
N TRP A 58 -6.04 16.59 1.14
CA TRP A 58 -6.19 15.25 0.57
C TRP A 58 -6.32 15.32 -0.96
N PRO A 59 -5.68 14.40 -1.72
CA PRO A 59 -5.84 14.34 -3.18
C PRO A 59 -7.29 14.06 -3.57
N ARG A 60 -7.70 14.57 -4.73
CA ARG A 60 -9.08 14.42 -5.25
C ARG A 60 -9.21 13.43 -6.40
N SER A 61 -8.08 13.00 -6.96
CA SER A 61 -8.00 12.03 -8.05
C SER A 61 -6.60 11.44 -8.11
N TRP A 62 -6.43 10.42 -8.94
CA TRP A 62 -5.11 9.92 -9.31
C TRP A 62 -4.27 11.00 -10.01
N ASP A 63 -4.88 11.78 -10.90
CA ASP A 63 -4.17 12.81 -11.66
C ASP A 63 -3.63 13.91 -10.74
N ALA A 64 -4.28 14.21 -9.62
CA ALA A 64 -3.76 15.15 -8.63
C ALA A 64 -2.40 14.72 -8.08
N LEU A 65 -2.12 13.42 -7.99
CA LEU A 65 -0.82 12.92 -7.53
C LEU A 65 0.32 13.24 -8.50
N LEU A 66 0.02 13.48 -9.79
CA LEU A 66 1.03 13.86 -10.78
C LEU A 66 1.54 15.30 -10.57
N ASP A 67 0.85 16.11 -9.77
CA ASP A 67 1.27 17.48 -9.48
C ASP A 67 2.45 17.54 -8.49
N CYS A 68 2.81 16.42 -7.86
CA CYS A 68 3.94 16.34 -6.94
C CYS A 68 5.29 16.54 -7.67
N ARG A 69 6.19 17.34 -7.08
CA ARG A 69 7.48 17.69 -7.72
C ARG A 69 8.44 16.52 -7.90
N SER A 70 8.40 15.54 -7.01
CA SER A 70 9.35 14.41 -7.00
C SER A 70 8.65 13.09 -6.68
N PRO A 71 7.79 12.59 -7.58
CA PRO A 71 6.96 11.42 -7.31
C PRO A 71 7.80 10.20 -6.90
N PRO A 72 7.35 9.40 -5.91
CA PRO A 72 8.09 8.25 -5.37
C PRO A 72 8.03 7.05 -6.32
N VAL A 73 8.61 7.21 -7.51
CA VAL A 73 8.67 6.18 -8.56
C VAL A 73 10.02 5.49 -8.56
N PHE A 74 10.09 4.30 -9.14
CA PHE A 74 11.37 3.66 -9.40
C PHE A 74 12.21 4.52 -10.35
N ARG A 75 13.53 4.50 -10.19
CA ARG A 75 14.45 5.23 -11.07
C ARG A 75 14.14 4.88 -12.54
N ASN A 76 14.00 5.91 -13.37
CA ASN A 76 13.68 5.80 -14.80
C ASN A 76 12.27 5.29 -15.15
N HIS A 77 11.34 5.25 -14.20
CA HIS A 77 9.93 4.96 -14.52
C HIS A 77 9.14 6.25 -14.73
N ASP A 78 8.18 6.20 -15.65
CA ASP A 78 7.20 7.28 -15.83
C ASP A 78 6.23 7.27 -14.63
N PRO A 79 6.02 8.43 -13.97
CA PRO A 79 4.97 8.59 -12.98
C PRO A 79 3.58 8.15 -13.46
N ALA A 80 3.22 8.43 -14.72
CA ALA A 80 1.92 8.04 -15.25
C ALA A 80 1.76 6.50 -15.29
N GLU A 81 2.76 5.78 -15.80
CA GLU A 81 2.77 4.31 -15.82
C GLU A 81 2.76 3.71 -14.40
N THR A 82 3.45 4.36 -13.47
CA THR A 82 3.43 3.94 -12.06
C THR A 82 2.02 4.08 -11.48
N ILE A 83 1.34 5.20 -11.73
CA ILE A 83 -0.06 5.40 -11.32
C ILE A 83 -0.97 4.33 -11.93
N ASP A 84 -0.80 4.02 -13.21
CA ASP A 84 -1.62 2.99 -13.86
C ASP A 84 -1.40 1.62 -13.22
N THR A 85 -0.18 1.31 -12.79
CA THR A 85 0.10 0.11 -12.00
C THR A 85 -0.58 0.17 -10.63
N LEU A 86 -0.48 1.31 -9.91
CA LEU A 86 -1.11 1.50 -8.60
C LEU A 86 -2.63 1.27 -8.65
N LYS A 87 -3.31 1.75 -9.69
CA LYS A 87 -4.76 1.55 -9.90
C LYS A 87 -5.16 0.07 -9.95
N THR A 88 -4.25 -0.84 -10.30
CA THR A 88 -4.53 -2.29 -10.37
C THR A 88 -4.40 -3.01 -9.03
N VAL A 89 -3.75 -2.39 -8.04
CA VAL A 89 -3.40 -3.04 -6.77
C VAL A 89 -3.94 -2.32 -5.53
N VAL A 90 -4.18 -1.02 -5.62
CA VAL A 90 -4.57 -0.16 -4.48
C VAL A 90 -5.82 0.63 -4.83
N THR A 91 -6.71 0.78 -3.85
CA THR A 91 -7.82 1.72 -3.88
C THR A 91 -7.51 2.89 -2.96
N ILE A 92 -7.77 4.11 -3.43
CA ILE A 92 -7.69 5.35 -2.64
C ILE A 92 -9.09 5.95 -2.60
N ASP A 93 -9.62 6.22 -1.41
CA ASP A 93 -10.82 7.01 -1.23
C ASP A 93 -10.46 8.50 -1.33
N PHE A 94 -10.66 9.10 -2.50
CA PHE A 94 -10.39 10.52 -2.74
C PHE A 94 -11.45 11.48 -2.15
N GLN A 95 -12.55 10.94 -1.61
CA GLN A 95 -13.65 11.74 -1.04
C GLN A 95 -13.51 11.95 0.46
N VAL A 96 -12.62 11.21 1.12
CA VAL A 96 -12.36 11.33 2.56
C VAL A 96 -11.89 12.75 2.95
N ASP A 97 -12.31 13.17 4.14
CA ASP A 97 -11.84 14.40 4.75
C ASP A 97 -10.51 14.16 5.47
N SER A 98 -9.46 14.92 5.13
CA SER A 98 -8.15 14.83 5.78
C SER A 98 -8.24 15.11 7.29
N ARG A 99 -9.18 15.94 7.74
CA ARG A 99 -9.40 16.19 9.17
C ARG A 99 -9.90 14.96 9.91
N LYS A 100 -10.74 14.16 9.26
CA LYS A 100 -11.19 12.87 9.79
C LYS A 100 -9.99 11.93 9.93
N ILE A 101 -9.16 11.82 8.88
CA ILE A 101 -7.93 10.99 8.91
C ILE A 101 -6.99 11.43 10.04
N ALA A 102 -6.81 12.73 10.27
CA ALA A 102 -5.98 13.25 11.36
C ALA A 102 -6.40 12.70 12.74
N SER A 103 -7.69 12.44 12.95
CA SER A 103 -8.23 11.90 14.19
C SER A 103 -8.18 10.36 14.29
N GLU A 104 -7.90 9.67 13.19
CA GLU A 104 -7.86 8.21 13.15
C GLU A 104 -6.54 7.66 13.73
N SER A 105 -6.60 6.47 14.31
CA SER A 105 -5.42 5.66 14.59
C SER A 105 -4.97 4.87 13.36
N VAL A 106 -3.71 4.41 13.35
CA VAL A 106 -3.17 3.56 12.27
C VAL A 106 -4.10 2.37 11.98
N ARG A 107 -4.67 1.74 13.01
CA ARG A 107 -5.58 0.58 12.88
C ARG A 107 -6.95 0.92 12.28
N GLN A 108 -7.38 2.18 12.35
CA GLN A 108 -8.68 2.64 11.83
C GLN A 108 -8.58 3.16 10.39
N PHE A 109 -7.38 3.46 9.92
CA PHE A 109 -7.14 3.99 8.59
C PHE A 109 -7.57 2.99 7.50
N ASP A 110 -8.48 3.42 6.62
CA ASP A 110 -8.96 2.60 5.49
C ASP A 110 -9.00 3.39 4.17
N ALA A 111 -8.50 4.63 4.16
CA ALA A 111 -8.56 5.51 2.99
C ALA A 111 -7.64 5.05 1.85
N ILE A 112 -6.61 4.25 2.14
CA ILE A 112 -5.76 3.60 1.14
C ILE A 112 -5.68 2.12 1.52
N ARG A 113 -6.14 1.23 0.63
CA ARG A 113 -6.27 -0.22 0.92
C ARG A 113 -6.01 -1.09 -0.30
N PRO A 114 -5.59 -2.35 -0.14
CA PRO A 114 -5.36 -3.25 -1.27
C PRO A 114 -6.68 -3.68 -1.93
N ILE A 115 -6.67 -3.86 -3.26
CA ILE A 115 -7.84 -4.36 -4.02
C ILE A 115 -8.08 -5.85 -3.75
N ASP A 116 -7.00 -6.63 -3.67
CA ASP A 116 -7.03 -8.10 -3.61
C ASP A 116 -7.43 -8.67 -2.23
N GLY A 117 -7.65 -7.80 -1.23
CA GLY A 117 -8.03 -8.18 0.12
C GLY A 117 -7.07 -9.17 0.77
N HIS A 118 -5.84 -9.29 0.27
CA HIS A 118 -4.90 -10.26 0.77
C HIS A 118 -4.51 -9.92 2.22
N ALA A 119 -4.64 -10.92 3.09
CA ALA A 119 -4.79 -10.85 4.55
C ALA A 119 -3.62 -10.27 5.36
N VAL A 120 -2.70 -9.53 4.75
CA VAL A 120 -1.66 -8.79 5.48
C VAL A 120 -2.23 -7.44 5.88
N ASP A 121 -2.08 -7.08 7.15
CA ASP A 121 -2.44 -5.73 7.61
C ASP A 121 -1.51 -4.71 6.94
N HIS A 122 -2.00 -4.10 5.88
CA HIS A 122 -1.29 -3.12 5.07
C HIS A 122 -0.85 -1.89 5.87
N ARG A 123 -1.53 -1.59 6.98
CA ARG A 123 -1.34 -0.38 7.78
C ARG A 123 0.01 -0.34 8.48
N GLU A 124 0.60 -1.50 8.78
CA GLU A 124 1.90 -1.59 9.43
C GLU A 124 3.08 -1.36 8.47
N TYR A 125 2.89 -1.67 7.18
CA TYR A 125 4.01 -1.72 6.22
C TYR A 125 4.03 -0.59 5.21
N TRP A 126 2.90 0.09 4.99
CA TRP A 126 2.79 1.09 3.92
C TRP A 126 3.21 2.50 4.35
N GLY A 127 3.66 2.70 5.59
CA GLY A 127 3.99 4.04 6.09
C GLY A 127 2.75 4.87 6.48
N VAL A 128 1.63 4.22 6.81
CA VAL A 128 0.38 4.88 7.22
C VAL A 128 0.58 5.78 8.44
N ALA A 129 1.43 5.38 9.39
CA ALA A 129 1.76 6.22 10.55
C ALA A 129 2.34 7.57 10.12
N THR A 130 3.29 7.56 9.18
CA THR A 130 3.89 8.78 8.64
C THR A 130 2.85 9.65 7.93
N LEU A 131 1.97 9.06 7.11
CA LEU A 131 0.89 9.80 6.45
C LEU A 131 -0.03 10.49 7.47
N ILE A 132 -0.52 9.75 8.47
CA ILE A 132 -1.41 10.29 9.51
C ILE A 132 -0.72 11.42 10.27
N ASP A 133 0.54 11.23 10.68
CA ASP A 133 1.28 12.24 11.41
C ASP A 133 1.53 13.50 10.57
N THR A 134 1.84 13.34 9.27
CA THR A 134 1.91 14.47 8.32
C THR A 134 0.60 15.24 8.30
N ILE A 135 -0.54 14.57 8.14
CA ILE A 135 -1.87 15.21 8.13
C ILE A 135 -2.17 15.91 9.47
N ARG A 136 -1.83 15.30 10.61
CA ARG A 136 -2.03 15.89 11.94
C ARG A 136 -1.26 17.19 12.13
N ASN A 137 -0.05 17.28 11.57
CA ASN A 137 0.76 18.49 11.67
C ASN A 137 0.10 19.69 10.98
N TYR A 138 -0.62 19.48 9.88
CA TYR A 138 -1.35 20.56 9.18
C TYR A 138 -2.69 20.92 9.83
N HIS A 139 -3.33 19.99 10.54
CA HIS A 139 -4.63 20.24 11.18
C HIS A 139 -4.54 20.68 12.64
N GLY A 140 -3.32 20.90 13.17
CA GLY A 140 -3.13 21.35 14.56
C GLY A 140 -3.56 20.30 15.59
N THR A 141 -3.75 19.05 15.17
CA THR A 141 -4.02 17.90 16.04
C THR A 141 -2.73 17.19 16.44
N GLY A 142 -1.58 17.71 15.99
CA GLY A 142 -0.24 17.28 16.38
C GLY A 142 0.04 17.54 17.86
N ARG A 143 0.56 16.51 18.53
CA ARG A 143 1.03 16.48 19.92
C ARG A 143 1.72 17.80 20.30
N ALA A 144 1.37 18.36 21.46
CA ALA A 144 1.80 19.68 21.98
C ALA A 144 3.32 19.95 22.05
N ASP A 145 4.17 18.99 21.68
CA ASP A 145 5.64 19.05 21.79
C ASP A 145 6.37 19.02 20.42
N SER A 146 5.67 19.03 19.28
CA SER A 146 6.36 19.14 17.98
C SER A 146 6.67 20.61 17.65
N PRO A 147 7.96 20.98 17.47
CA PRO A 147 8.31 22.33 17.05
C PRO A 147 7.64 22.60 15.69
N ALA A 148 6.96 23.75 15.59
CA ALA A 148 6.29 24.18 14.38
C ALA A 148 7.24 24.05 13.18
N ARG A 149 6.85 23.26 12.18
CA ARG A 149 7.61 23.12 10.95
C ARG A 149 7.68 24.50 10.27
N PRO A 150 8.86 25.01 9.90
CA PRO A 150 8.97 26.28 9.19
C PRO A 150 8.17 26.17 7.89
N THR A 151 7.26 27.12 7.67
CA THR A 151 6.50 27.25 6.44
C THR A 151 7.45 27.27 5.25
N PRO A 152 7.25 26.46 4.21
CA PRO A 152 8.06 26.52 3.01
C PRO A 152 7.87 27.90 2.40
N HIS A 153 8.98 28.62 2.26
CA HIS A 153 9.04 29.98 1.77
C HIS A 153 8.17 30.21 0.52
N ALA A 154 7.33 31.25 0.59
CA ALA A 154 6.85 31.97 -0.58
C ALA A 154 8.07 32.33 -1.45
N ARG A 155 8.11 31.78 -2.67
CA ARG A 155 8.93 32.31 -3.76
C ARG A 155 8.01 33.04 -4.73
#